data_AF-A0A8X6QUS2-F1
#
_entry.id   AF-A0A8X6QUS2-F1
#
_cell.length_a   1.000
_cell.length_b   1.000
_cell.length_c   1.000
_cell.angle_alpha   90.00
_cell.angle_beta   90.00
_cell.angle_gamma   90.00
#
_symmetry.space_group_name_H-M   'P 1'
#
loop_
_entity.id
_entity.type
_entity.pdbx_description
1 polymer ?
#
loop_
_entity_poly.entity_id
_entity_poly.type
_entity_poly.pdbx_seq_one_letter_code
_entity_poly.pdbx_strand_id
1 'polypeptide(L)' 'MRGESLTADIAFILVNCQKYTSHRPSVSPWAPWLGTTHFDETQFVFGLPIRDRSRYTVHEFDLSMKMVKFWTNFAKYG' A
#
# COMPACT_ATOMS: atom_id res chain seq x y z
N MET A 1 -2.06 -27.03 12.54
CA MET A 1 -1.26 -25.81 12.83
C MET A 1 -1.84 -24.61 12.07
N ARG A 2 -3.04 -24.14 12.43
CA ARG A 2 -3.75 -23.03 11.74
C ARG A 2 -4.50 -22.18 12.77
N GLY A 3 -3.75 -21.43 13.58
CA GLY A 3 -4.32 -20.56 14.62
C GLY A 3 -3.66 -19.18 14.75
N GLU A 4 -2.57 -18.91 14.03
CA GLU A 4 -1.77 -17.68 14.21
C GLU A 4 -1.79 -16.71 13.00
N SER A 5 -2.49 -17.05 11.90
CA SER A 5 -2.38 -16.28 10.65
C SER A 5 -3.28 -15.03 10.59
N LEU A 6 -4.53 -15.12 11.07
CA LEU A 6 -5.51 -14.03 10.91
C LEU A 6 -5.20 -12.81 11.79
N THR A 7 -4.73 -13.04 13.02
CA THR A 7 -4.34 -11.96 13.94
C THR A 7 -3.05 -11.28 13.48
N ALA A 8 -2.13 -12.02 12.87
CA ALA A 8 -0.93 -11.46 12.25
C ALA A 8 -1.30 -10.58 11.05
N ASP A 9 -2.22 -11.01 10.17
CA ASP A 9 -2.63 -10.26 8.97
C ASP A 9 -3.38 -8.95 9.31
N ILE A 10 -4.33 -8.97 10.25
CA ILE A 10 -5.04 -7.75 10.69
C ILE A 10 -4.10 -6.80 11.44
N ALA A 11 -3.25 -7.32 12.33
CA ALA A 11 -2.22 -6.51 12.98
C ALA A 11 -1.22 -5.96 11.95
N PHE A 12 -0.91 -6.70 10.88
CA PHE A 12 -0.06 -6.21 9.80
C PHE A 12 -0.74 -5.11 8.99
N ILE A 13 -2.02 -5.23 8.67
CA ILE A 13 -2.79 -4.20 7.98
C ILE A 13 -2.82 -2.92 8.82
N LEU A 14 -3.13 -3.02 10.12
CA LEU A 14 -3.19 -1.86 11.01
C LEU A 14 -1.80 -1.24 11.27
N VAL A 15 -0.77 -2.05 11.51
CA VAL A 15 0.61 -1.58 11.79
C VAL A 15 1.27 -1.04 10.52
N ASN A 16 1.04 -1.64 9.35
CA ASN A 16 1.61 -1.13 8.10
C ASN A 16 0.77 -0.02 7.47
N CYS A 17 -0.52 0.12 7.78
CA CYS A 17 -1.33 1.26 7.34
C CYS A 17 -0.60 2.58 7.62
N GLN A 18 0.00 2.71 8.81
CA GLN A 18 0.77 3.89 9.18
C GLN A 18 2.06 4.08 8.36
N LYS A 19 2.74 3.00 7.99
CA LYS A 19 3.93 3.06 7.10
C LYS A 19 3.54 3.42 5.67
N TYR A 20 2.37 2.99 5.23
CA TYR A 20 1.88 3.21 3.87
C TYR A 20 1.29 4.61 3.66
N THR A 21 0.62 5.18 4.67
CA THR A 21 0.16 6.58 4.66
C THR A 21 1.30 7.57 4.86
N SER A 22 2.51 7.11 5.18
CA SER A 22 3.70 7.95 5.31
C SER A 22 4.54 8.01 4.02
N HIS A 23 4.26 7.18 3.01
CA HIS A 23 4.97 7.21 1.72
C HIS A 23 4.38 8.28 0.80
N ARG A 24 5.18 9.28 0.43
CA ARG A 24 4.78 10.27 -0.58
C ARG A 24 5.05 9.71 -1.98
N PRO A 25 4.05 9.64 -2.87
CA PRO A 25 4.22 9.16 -4.24
C PRO A 25 5.19 10.04 -5.03
N SER A 26 6.05 9.42 -5.84
CA SER A 26 6.96 10.12 -6.76
C SER A 26 6.22 11.00 -7.77
N VAL A 27 4.97 10.63 -8.10
CA VAL A 27 4.08 11.33 -9.03
C VAL A 27 3.10 12.29 -8.36
N SER A 28 3.25 12.56 -7.06
CA SER A 28 2.32 13.40 -6.31
C SER A 28 2.25 14.82 -6.93
N PRO A 29 1.05 15.31 -7.29
CA PRO A 29 0.88 16.63 -7.90
C PRO A 29 0.96 17.78 -6.89
N TRP A 30 0.95 17.46 -5.59
CA TRP A 30 0.89 18.43 -4.51
C TRP A 30 2.26 19.09 -4.27
N ALA A 31 2.29 20.24 -3.62
CA ALA A 31 3.57 20.85 -3.25
C ALA A 31 4.33 19.99 -2.21
N PRO A 32 5.68 20.02 -2.18
CA PRO A 32 6.47 19.15 -1.30
C PRO A 32 6.19 19.32 0.19
N TRP A 33 5.81 20.53 0.63
CA TRP A 33 5.53 20.83 2.04
C TRP A 33 4.25 20.17 2.58
N LEU A 34 3.35 19.71 1.70
CA LEU A 34 2.18 18.95 2.14
C LEU A 34 2.54 17.53 2.59
N GLY A 35 3.77 17.05 2.32
CA GLY A 35 4.18 15.70 2.67
C GLY A 35 3.27 14.66 1.99
N THR A 36 2.73 13.73 2.76
CA THR A 36 1.77 12.74 2.26
C THR A 36 0.35 13.20 2.54
N THR A 37 -0.44 13.31 1.49
CA THR A 37 -1.85 13.74 1.54
C THR A 37 -2.79 12.55 1.79
N HIS A 38 -4.00 12.83 2.25
CA HIS A 38 -4.96 11.84 2.76
C HIS A 38 -5.31 10.68 1.82
N PHE A 39 -5.09 10.83 0.51
CA PHE A 39 -5.43 9.82 -0.50
C PHE A 39 -4.23 9.32 -1.32
N ASP A 40 -3.01 9.63 -0.89
CA ASP A 40 -1.81 9.24 -1.63
C ASP A 40 -1.59 7.72 -1.67
N GLU A 41 -2.06 6.98 -0.66
CA GLU A 41 -1.96 5.51 -0.58
C GLU A 41 -2.92 4.77 -1.53
N THR A 42 -4.04 5.41 -1.88
CA THR A 42 -5.13 4.80 -2.67
C THR A 42 -4.64 4.24 -4.01
N GLN A 43 -3.74 4.94 -4.69
CA GLN A 43 -3.18 4.47 -5.96
C GLN A 43 -2.38 3.16 -5.83
N PHE A 44 -1.76 2.89 -4.67
CA PHE A 44 -1.01 1.66 -4.43
C PHE A 44 -1.94 0.50 -4.08
N VAL A 45 -3.02 0.78 -3.33
CA VAL A 45 -4.07 -0.19 -3.00
C VAL A 45 -4.76 -0.73 -4.25
N PHE A 46 -5.03 0.14 -5.23
CA PHE A 46 -5.67 -0.23 -6.49
C PHE A 46 -4.71 -0.67 -7.60
N GLY A 47 -3.40 -0.76 -7.35
CA GLY A 47 -2.47 -1.32 -8.32
C GLY A 47 -2.04 -0.37 -9.44
N LEU A 48 -2.13 0.94 -9.28
CA LEU A 48 -1.75 1.90 -10.33
C LEU A 48 -0.26 1.78 -10.74
N PRO A 49 0.71 1.61 -9.81
CA PRO A 49 2.11 1.33 -10.17
C PRO A 49 2.34 0.01 -10.90
N ILE A 50 1.44 -0.96 -10.73
CA ILE A 50 1.49 -2.25 -11.44
C ILE A 50 1.01 -2.06 -12.88
N ARG A 51 -0.04 -1.26 -13.08
CA ARG A 51 -0.61 -0.96 -14.40
C ARG A 51 0.28 -0.05 -15.24
N ASP A 52 0.89 0.96 -14.63
CA ASP A 52 1.65 2.02 -15.32
C ASP A 52 3.06 2.15 -14.76
N ARG A 53 3.89 1.12 -14.96
CA ARG A 53 5.23 1.02 -14.37
C ARG A 53 6.19 2.15 -14.74
N SER A 54 6.02 2.81 -15.89
CA SER A 54 6.96 3.83 -16.35
C SER A 54 6.90 5.11 -15.52
N ARG A 55 5.80 5.34 -14.81
CA ARG A 55 5.58 6.54 -14.01
C ARG A 55 6.02 6.41 -12.56
N TYR A 56 6.32 5.18 -12.10
CA TYR A 56 6.61 4.90 -10.69
C TYR A 56 7.98 4.28 -10.53
N THR A 57 8.52 4.39 -9.31
CA THR A 57 9.79 3.75 -8.97
C THR A 57 9.62 2.24 -8.77
N VAL A 58 10.74 1.49 -8.83
CA VAL A 58 10.73 0.05 -8.54
C VAL A 58 10.24 -0.23 -7.11
N HIS A 59 10.61 0.62 -6.14
CA HIS A 59 10.12 0.51 -4.77
C HIS A 59 8.61 0.72 -4.65
N GLU A 60 8.04 1.63 -5.43
CA GLU A 60 6.60 1.88 -5.49
C GLU A 60 5.83 0.74 -6.17
N PHE A 61 6.44 0.09 -7.16
CA PHE A 61 5.92 -1.14 -7.73
C PHE A 61 5.83 -2.26 -6.67
N ASP A 62 6.92 -2.50 -5.94
CA ASP A 62 6.95 -3.52 -4.88
C ASP A 62 5.98 -3.20 -3.74
N LEU A 63 5.86 -1.92 -3.39
CA LEU A 63 4.91 -1.41 -2.42
C LEU A 63 3.47 -1.73 -2.84
N SER A 64 3.11 -1.42 -4.09
CA SER A 64 1.77 -1.69 -4.61
C SER A 64 1.46 -3.19 -4.67
N MET A 65 2.44 -4.02 -5.09
CA MET A 65 2.30 -5.48 -5.08
C MET A 65 2.01 -6.04 -3.68
N LYS A 66 2.72 -5.53 -2.66
CA LYS A 66 2.48 -5.90 -1.26
C LYS A 66 1.08 -5.49 -0.81
N MET A 67 0.67 -4.26 -1.11
CA MET A 67 -0.64 -3.73 -0.76
C MET A 67 -1.78 -4.54 -1.35
N VAL A 68 -1.76 -4.78 -2.66
CA VAL A 68 -2.77 -5.59 -3.35
C VAL A 68 -2.82 -6.99 -2.75
N LYS A 69 -1.67 -7.60 -2.46
CA LYS A 69 -1.63 -8.92 -1.82
C LYS A 69 -2.27 -8.91 -0.43
N PHE A 70 -1.96 -7.92 0.41
CA PHE A 70 -2.55 -7.82 1.74
C PHE A 70 -4.07 -7.63 1.68
N TRP A 71 -4.54 -6.68 0.88
CA TRP A 71 -5.97 -6.41 0.72
C TRP A 71 -6.74 -7.59 0.11
N THR A 72 -6.15 -8.27 -0.88
CA THR A 72 -6.80 -9.45 -1.48
C THR A 72 -6.78 -10.66 -0.56
N ASN A 73 -5.73 -10.83 0.26
CA ASN A 73 -5.70 -11.88 1.28
C ASN A 73 -6.76 -11.63 2.35
N PHE A 74 -6.86 -10.40 2.88
CA PHE A 74 -7.91 -10.01 3.82
C PHE A 74 -9.31 -10.24 3.24
N ALA A 75 -9.55 -9.81 2.00
CA ALA A 75 -10.85 -10.03 1.35
C ALA A 75 -11.18 -11.51 1.14
N LYS A 76 -10.17 -12.37 0.95
CA LYS A 76 -10.35 -13.81 0.72
C LYS A 76 -10.46 -14.63 2.01
N TYR A 77 -9.73 -14.23 3.05
CA TYR A 77 -9.47 -15.06 4.22
C TYR A 77 -9.96 -14.45 5.54
N GLY A 78 -10.24 -13.14 5.58
CA GLY A 78 -10.59 -12.40 6.80
C GLY A 78 -9.37 -11.96 7.59
#